data_AF-A0A9W7WES3-F1
#
_entry.id   AF-A0A9W7WES3-F1
#
_cell.length_a   1.000
_cell.length_b   1.000
_cell.length_c   1.000
_cell.angle_alpha   90.00
_cell.angle_beta   90.00
_cell.angle_gamma   90.00
#
_symmetry.space_group_name_H-M   'P 1'
#
loop_
_entity.id
_entity.type
_entity.pdbx_description
1 polymer ?
#
loop_
_entity_poly.entity_id
_entity_poly.type
_entity_poly.pdbx_seq_one_letter_code
_entity_poly.pdbx_strand_id
1 'polypeptide(L)'
;VRTVKRWTNETERALQACFECTDWSVFEAATSDLDELTETVTSYISFCEDLCIPTRTSLKYNNDKPWFSAKLRQIRQAKEDAYRKGDKVLYKQARNTLTKEIRVAKRNYSKKLENRFSANDPASVWKGLKDITNYKPPSPNFAGNQHLVNDLNDFYSNRSVEDAVNMGLHFVLKHLDRPGTYVRILFVDFSSAFNTIIPSLLQTKLTQLSVPGSICQWITSFLTDRQQLGCVLSPLLFSLYTNDCTAQDPSVRLLKFADDTTLIGLIQDGDESAYRQEAEQLAVWCSHNNLELNTLKTVETIVDFRRNPPALPPLTIMNSTVAAVESFRFLGTTISQNLKWDNHIGSIAKKAQQRLYFLHQLKKFNLPQTLLKQFYSAVIESVLCTSITVWFGSATKSDIRRLQRTVRTAEKIIGAPLPTLQELYTSRVRKRAQKITLDLSHPSHHLFTMLPSGRRYRALSTKTTRHKNSFFPQAIYLLNS
;
A
#
# COMPACT_ATOMS: atom_id res chain seq x y z
N VAL A 1 9.13 -6.56 23.32
CA VAL A 1 9.72 -7.38 24.40
C VAL A 1 11.18 -6.99 24.49
N ARG A 2 11.72 -6.67 25.66
CA ARG A 2 13.15 -6.42 25.83
C ARG A 2 13.67 -7.43 26.84
N THR A 3 14.59 -8.26 26.38
CA THR A 3 15.35 -9.20 27.19
C THR A 3 16.64 -8.50 27.60
N VAL A 4 16.97 -8.51 28.89
CA VAL A 4 18.20 -7.88 29.41
C VAL A 4 18.88 -8.88 30.34
N LYS A 5 20.19 -9.08 30.15
CA LYS A 5 21.06 -9.86 31.04
C LYS A 5 21.12 -9.19 32.42
N ARG A 6 20.91 -9.94 33.50
CA ARG A 6 20.91 -9.40 34.86
C ARG A 6 22.28 -9.60 35.49
N TRP A 7 23.06 -8.52 35.53
CA TRP A 7 24.36 -8.50 36.19
C TRP A 7 24.20 -8.33 37.70
N THR A 8 24.73 -9.27 38.47
CA THR A 8 24.95 -9.20 39.92
C THR A 8 26.40 -9.53 40.22
N ASN A 9 26.89 -9.14 41.41
CA ASN A 9 28.27 -9.49 41.83
C ASN A 9 28.53 -11.01 41.82
N GLU A 10 27.49 -11.82 41.98
CA GLU A 10 27.59 -13.30 41.91
C GLU A 10 27.74 -13.79 40.47
N THR A 11 26.97 -13.24 39.51
CA THR A 11 27.07 -13.63 38.09
C THR A 11 28.36 -13.14 37.46
N GLU A 12 28.86 -11.98 37.90
CA GLU A 12 30.13 -11.42 37.46
C GLU A 12 31.30 -12.30 37.94
N ARG A 13 31.29 -12.73 39.20
CA ARG A 13 32.28 -13.70 39.73
C ARG A 13 32.20 -15.06 39.02
N ALA A 14 31.00 -15.54 38.72
CA ALA A 14 30.82 -16.81 38.00
C ALA A 14 31.36 -16.74 36.57
N LEU A 15 31.13 -15.62 35.86
CA LEU A 15 31.69 -15.39 34.53
C LEU A 15 33.22 -15.29 34.59
N GLN A 16 33.75 -14.60 35.59
CA GLN A 16 35.19 -14.44 35.77
C GLN A 16 35.87 -15.79 36.05
N ALA A 17 35.30 -16.63 36.91
CA ALA A 17 35.78 -18.00 37.12
C ALA A 17 35.70 -18.84 35.84
N CYS A 18 34.68 -18.63 34.99
CA CYS A 18 34.58 -19.33 33.70
C CYS A 18 35.72 -18.96 32.75
N PHE A 19 36.10 -17.67 32.68
CA PHE A 19 37.22 -17.21 31.86
C PHE A 19 38.59 -17.62 32.41
N GLU A 20 38.76 -17.67 33.73
CA GLU A 20 40.00 -18.14 34.38
C GLU A 20 40.26 -19.64 34.13
N CYS A 21 39.20 -20.44 34.01
CA CYS A 21 39.29 -21.86 33.68
C CYS A 21 39.36 -22.16 32.16
N THR A 22 39.27 -21.13 31.31
CA THR A 22 39.33 -21.29 29.85
C THR A 22 40.79 -21.33 29.39
N ASP A 23 41.15 -22.36 28.62
CA ASP A 23 42.44 -22.39 27.93
C ASP A 23 42.37 -21.58 26.62
N TRP A 24 42.78 -20.31 26.70
CA TRP A 24 42.70 -19.37 25.59
C TRP A 24 43.68 -19.68 24.45
N SER A 25 44.73 -20.47 24.71
CA SER A 25 45.75 -20.82 23.71
C SER A 25 45.19 -21.68 22.58
N VAL A 26 44.08 -22.38 22.83
CA VAL A 26 43.38 -23.21 21.84
C VAL A 26 42.80 -22.36 20.69
N PHE A 27 42.38 -21.12 20.97
CA PHE A 27 41.83 -20.24 19.93
C PHE A 27 42.94 -19.70 19.02
N GLU A 28 44.09 -19.32 19.58
CA GLU A 28 45.25 -18.85 18.81
C GLU A 28 45.86 -19.95 17.93
N ALA A 29 45.77 -21.21 18.36
CA ALA A 29 46.24 -22.35 17.58
C ALA A 29 45.29 -22.78 16.45
N ALA A 30 44.02 -22.35 16.48
CA ALA A 30 42.97 -22.85 15.59
C ALA A 30 42.89 -22.14 14.23
N THR A 31 43.35 -20.89 14.11
CA THR A 31 43.34 -20.14 12.85
C THR A 31 44.47 -19.11 12.80
N SER A 32 44.93 -18.80 11.59
CA SER A 32 45.92 -17.73 11.32
C SER A 32 45.26 -16.45 10.80
N ASP A 33 43.94 -16.45 10.63
CA ASP A 33 43.16 -15.29 10.22
C ASP A 33 42.58 -14.53 11.43
N LEU A 34 42.82 -13.23 11.45
CA LEU A 34 42.47 -12.35 12.57
C LEU A 34 40.96 -12.13 12.68
N ASP A 35 40.25 -12.11 11.54
CA ASP A 35 38.80 -11.92 11.53
C ASP A 35 38.08 -13.18 12.04
N GLU A 36 38.51 -14.37 11.59
CA GLU A 36 38.00 -15.65 12.07
C GLU A 36 38.32 -15.90 13.56
N LEU A 37 39.52 -15.51 14.02
CA LEU A 37 39.87 -15.56 15.44
C LEU A 37 38.97 -14.64 16.27
N THR A 38 38.71 -13.43 15.78
CA THR A 38 37.84 -12.46 16.48
C THR A 38 36.40 -12.98 16.56
N GLU A 39 35.88 -13.57 15.49
CA GLU A 39 34.53 -14.14 15.46
C GLU A 39 34.38 -15.33 16.40
N THR A 40 35.35 -16.25 16.42
CA THR A 40 35.35 -17.43 17.27
C THR A 40 35.47 -17.09 18.76
N VAL A 41 36.40 -16.20 19.12
CA VAL A 41 36.57 -15.71 20.50
C VAL A 41 35.32 -14.95 20.98
N THR A 42 34.76 -14.06 20.16
CA THR A 42 33.55 -13.31 20.50
C THR A 42 32.34 -14.22 20.70
N SER A 43 32.23 -15.28 19.88
CA SER A 43 31.18 -16.29 20.01
C SER A 43 31.31 -17.09 21.29
N TYR A 44 32.52 -17.49 21.68
CA TYR A 44 32.77 -18.21 22.93
C TYR A 44 32.50 -17.34 24.16
N ILE A 45 32.92 -16.08 24.16
CA ILE A 45 32.60 -15.12 25.23
C ILE A 45 31.08 -14.98 25.39
N SER A 46 30.35 -14.85 24.28
CA SER A 46 28.89 -14.75 24.29
C SER A 46 28.24 -16.01 24.89
N PHE A 47 28.79 -17.20 24.59
CA PHE A 47 28.35 -18.46 25.16
C PHE A 47 28.57 -18.53 26.69
N CYS A 48 29.75 -18.14 27.18
CA CYS A 48 30.03 -18.06 28.61
C CYS A 48 29.10 -17.08 29.33
N GLU A 49 28.84 -15.92 28.72
CA GLU A 49 27.88 -14.96 29.27
C GLU A 49 26.46 -15.54 29.36
N ASP A 50 26.02 -16.32 28.36
CA ASP A 50 24.69 -16.93 28.34
C ASP A 50 24.55 -18.07 29.35
N LEU A 51 25.64 -18.81 29.63
CA LEU A 51 25.68 -19.82 30.68
C LEU A 51 25.66 -19.20 32.09
N CYS A 52 26.44 -18.14 32.31
CA CYS A 52 26.64 -17.57 33.65
C CYS A 52 25.60 -16.52 34.03
N ILE A 53 24.98 -15.82 33.07
CA ILE A 53 24.15 -14.65 33.35
C ILE A 53 22.68 -14.91 33.02
N PRO A 54 21.79 -15.02 34.03
CA PRO A 54 20.38 -15.25 33.77
C PRO A 54 19.72 -14.06 33.07
N THR A 55 19.07 -14.33 31.95
CA THR A 55 18.27 -13.33 31.21
C THR A 55 16.89 -13.13 31.83
N ARG A 56 16.49 -11.86 32.02
CA ARG A 56 15.12 -11.50 32.40
C ARG A 56 14.37 -10.93 31.21
N THR A 57 13.26 -11.57 30.86
CA THR A 57 12.36 -11.10 29.80
C THR A 57 11.32 -10.15 30.38
N SER A 58 11.31 -8.90 29.92
CA SER A 58 10.29 -7.92 30.30
C SER A 58 9.37 -7.58 29.12
N LEU A 59 8.06 -7.69 29.36
CA LEU A 59 7.02 -7.22 28.45
C LEU A 59 6.86 -5.70 28.63
N LYS A 60 7.65 -4.92 27.88
CA LYS A 60 7.44 -3.47 27.76
C LYS A 60 6.42 -3.21 26.65
N TYR A 61 5.22 -2.77 27.01
CA TYR A 61 4.22 -2.26 26.07
C TYR A 61 4.49 -0.77 25.81
N ASN A 62 4.51 -0.36 24.54
CA ASN A 62 4.78 1.02 24.15
C ASN A 62 3.54 1.92 24.38
N ASN A 63 3.13 2.07 25.64
CA ASN A 63 1.90 2.75 26.07
C ASN A 63 2.18 3.91 27.04
N ASP A 64 3.27 4.64 26.84
CA ASP A 64 3.44 5.96 27.48
C ASP A 64 2.48 6.94 26.82
N LYS A 65 1.27 6.95 27.36
CA LYS A 65 0.23 7.95 27.10
C LYS A 65 0.87 9.34 27.16
N PRO A 66 0.87 10.14 26.08
CA PRO A 66 1.62 11.42 26.01
C PRO A 66 1.22 12.46 27.08
N TRP A 67 0.02 12.31 27.65
CA TRP A 67 -0.55 13.13 28.71
C TRP A 67 -0.26 12.58 30.13
N PHE A 68 0.41 11.42 30.25
CA PHE A 68 0.72 10.79 31.52
C PHE A 68 2.03 11.35 32.10
N SER A 69 1.91 12.51 32.75
CA SER A 69 3.03 13.29 33.29
C SER A 69 3.69 12.63 34.52
N ALA A 70 4.85 13.14 34.92
CA ALA A 70 5.52 12.76 36.17
C ALA A 70 4.61 12.94 37.41
N LYS A 71 3.81 14.01 37.42
CA LYS A 71 2.78 14.26 38.45
C LYS A 71 1.77 13.11 38.54
N LEU A 72 1.28 12.60 37.40
CA LEU A 72 0.34 11.48 37.39
C LEU A 72 0.99 10.15 37.82
N ARG A 73 2.28 9.96 37.54
CA ARG A 73 3.06 8.83 38.06
C ARG A 73 3.18 8.87 39.58
N GLN A 74 3.47 10.03 40.16
CA GLN A 74 3.55 10.21 41.62
C GLN A 74 2.20 9.94 42.31
N ILE A 75 1.09 10.47 41.77
CA ILE A 75 -0.24 10.24 42.35
C ILE A 75 -0.65 8.77 42.23
N ARG A 76 -0.29 8.09 41.13
CA ARG A 76 -0.52 6.65 40.99
C ARG A 76 0.26 5.87 42.03
N GLN A 77 1.53 6.21 42.24
CA GLN A 77 2.39 5.58 43.24
C GLN A 77 1.81 5.74 44.64
N ALA A 78 1.41 6.96 45.03
CA ALA A 78 0.77 7.23 46.32
C ALA A 78 -0.53 6.41 46.54
N LYS A 79 -1.32 6.20 45.48
CA LYS A 79 -2.51 5.33 45.54
C LYS A 79 -2.15 3.86 45.77
N GLU A 80 -1.14 3.33 45.08
CA GLU A 80 -0.69 1.93 45.28
C GLU A 80 -0.08 1.74 46.68
N ASP A 81 0.66 2.72 47.18
CA ASP A 81 1.26 2.66 48.52
C ASP A 81 0.20 2.71 49.63
N ALA A 82 -0.85 3.54 49.48
CA ALA A 82 -1.99 3.57 50.38
C ALA A 82 -2.77 2.23 50.38
N TYR A 83 -2.90 1.59 49.21
CA TYR A 83 -3.50 0.25 49.10
C TYR A 83 -2.70 -0.80 49.85
N ARG A 84 -1.37 -0.83 49.65
CA ARG A 84 -0.46 -1.77 50.33
C ARG A 84 -0.46 -1.62 51.84
N LYS A 85 -0.61 -0.38 52.35
CA LYS A 85 -0.69 -0.07 53.78
C LYS A 85 -2.08 -0.34 54.39
N GLY A 86 -3.08 -0.72 53.60
CA GLY A 86 -4.44 -0.97 54.08
C GLY A 86 -5.24 0.29 54.46
N ASP A 87 -4.71 1.49 54.20
CA ASP A 87 -5.38 2.75 54.53
C ASP A 87 -6.47 3.07 53.51
N LYS A 88 -7.71 2.72 53.87
CA LYS A 88 -8.89 2.92 53.01
C LYS A 88 -9.21 4.38 52.73
N VAL A 89 -8.88 5.30 53.64
CA VAL A 89 -9.22 6.73 53.50
C VAL A 89 -8.23 7.38 52.53
N LEU A 90 -6.93 7.19 52.76
CA LEU A 90 -5.88 7.69 51.86
C LEU A 90 -5.99 7.07 50.46
N TYR A 91 -6.33 5.78 50.36
CA TYR A 91 -6.57 5.14 49.08
C TYR A 91 -7.70 5.82 48.30
N LYS A 92 -8.84 6.08 48.95
CA LYS A 92 -10.01 6.72 48.31
C LYS A 92 -9.69 8.15 47.86
N GLN A 93 -8.95 8.91 48.67
CA GLN A 93 -8.49 10.26 48.33
C GLN A 93 -7.52 10.26 47.14
N ALA A 94 -6.50 9.40 47.17
CA ALA A 94 -5.52 9.27 46.09
C ALA A 94 -6.18 8.78 44.79
N ARG A 95 -7.15 7.85 44.86
CA ARG A 95 -7.94 7.38 43.71
C ARG A 95 -8.75 8.50 43.07
N ASN A 96 -9.46 9.28 43.87
CA ASN A 96 -10.28 10.38 43.38
C ASN A 96 -9.42 11.49 42.76
N THR A 97 -8.30 11.81 43.41
CA THR A 97 -7.31 12.77 42.91
C THR A 97 -6.70 12.32 41.59
N LEU A 98 -6.27 11.06 41.50
CA LEU A 98 -5.75 10.48 40.25
C LEU A 98 -6.80 10.56 39.12
N THR A 99 -8.05 10.25 39.42
CA THR A 99 -9.14 10.31 38.44
C THR A 99 -9.38 11.74 37.94
N LYS A 100 -9.37 12.72 38.85
CA LYS A 100 -9.51 14.15 38.51
C LYS A 100 -8.34 14.63 37.65
N GLU A 101 -7.11 14.37 38.05
CA GLU A 101 -5.91 14.81 37.34
C GLU A 101 -5.76 14.13 35.98
N ILE A 102 -6.17 12.86 35.83
CA ILE A 102 -6.23 12.20 34.53
C ILE A 102 -7.22 12.92 33.60
N ARG A 103 -8.39 13.35 34.09
CA ARG A 103 -9.36 14.11 33.28
C ARG A 103 -8.79 15.45 32.84
N VAL A 104 -8.10 16.16 33.75
CA VAL A 104 -7.45 17.45 33.44
C VAL A 104 -6.33 17.27 32.42
N ALA A 105 -5.43 16.31 32.63
CA ALA A 105 -4.32 16.04 31.70
C ALA A 105 -4.82 15.66 30.30
N LYS A 106 -5.88 14.85 30.22
CA LYS A 106 -6.54 14.52 28.95
C LYS A 106 -7.15 15.74 28.28
N ARG A 107 -7.85 16.62 29.02
CA ARG A 107 -8.42 17.88 28.47
C ARG A 107 -7.33 18.81 27.94
N ASN A 108 -6.26 19.00 28.70
CA ASN A 108 -5.15 19.86 28.28
C ASN A 108 -4.48 19.32 27.02
N TYR A 109 -4.30 18.00 26.92
CA TYR A 109 -3.77 17.37 25.72
C TYR A 109 -4.74 17.43 24.53
N SER A 110 -6.06 17.27 24.76
CA SER A 110 -7.11 17.48 23.74
C SER A 110 -7.05 18.89 23.18
N LYS A 111 -7.00 19.91 24.05
CA LYS A 111 -6.88 21.32 23.65
C LYS A 111 -5.61 21.60 22.84
N LYS A 112 -4.49 20.96 23.21
CA LYS A 112 -3.23 21.03 22.45
C LYS A 112 -3.36 20.41 21.05
N LEU A 113 -4.07 19.29 20.91
CA LEU A 113 -4.37 18.67 19.62
C LEU A 113 -5.32 19.55 18.80
N GLU A 114 -6.41 20.03 19.39
CA GLU A 114 -7.37 20.95 18.75
C GLU A 114 -6.68 22.20 18.20
N ASN A 115 -5.84 22.86 19.00
CA ASN A 115 -5.07 24.02 18.52
C ASN A 115 -4.18 23.70 17.32
N ARG A 116 -3.64 22.47 17.22
CA ARG A 116 -2.86 22.04 16.05
C ARG A 116 -3.73 21.78 14.82
N PHE A 117 -4.94 21.24 15.00
CA PHE A 117 -5.89 21.03 13.90
C PHE A 117 -6.50 22.34 13.39
N SER A 118 -6.74 23.31 14.28
CA SER A 118 -7.31 24.61 13.93
C SER A 118 -6.32 25.59 13.29
N ALA A 119 -5.02 25.34 13.40
CA ALA A 119 -3.99 26.23 12.86
C ALA A 119 -3.88 26.22 11.32
N ASN A 120 -4.73 25.47 10.61
CA ASN A 120 -4.69 25.28 9.16
C ASN A 120 -3.29 24.90 8.64
N ASP A 121 -2.54 24.15 9.46
CA ASP A 121 -1.20 23.66 9.18
C ASP A 121 -1.21 22.12 9.15
N PRO A 122 -1.47 21.52 7.97
CA PRO A 122 -1.46 20.08 7.77
C PRO A 122 -0.13 19.42 8.16
N ALA A 123 0.99 20.15 8.09
CA ALA A 123 2.32 19.62 8.44
C ALA A 123 2.45 19.41 9.96
N SER A 124 1.94 20.33 10.78
CA SER A 124 1.91 20.19 12.25
C SER A 124 0.96 19.09 12.73
N VAL A 125 -0.19 18.90 12.05
CA VAL A 125 -1.13 17.80 12.32
C VAL A 125 -0.48 16.45 12.00
N TRP A 126 0.15 16.35 10.84
CA TRP A 126 0.86 15.14 10.42
C TRP A 126 2.07 14.84 11.31
N LYS A 127 2.79 15.87 11.77
CA LYS A 127 3.86 15.76 12.78
C LYS A 127 3.34 15.21 14.11
N GLY A 128 2.19 15.69 14.59
CA GLY A 128 1.54 15.15 15.79
C GLY A 128 1.10 13.68 15.66
N LEU A 129 0.64 13.26 14.48
CA LEU A 129 0.33 11.85 14.19
C LEU A 129 1.59 10.98 14.10
N LYS A 130 2.68 11.51 13.53
CA LYS A 130 4.00 10.85 13.50
C LYS A 130 4.57 10.64 14.90
N ASP A 131 4.47 11.63 15.79
CA ASP A 131 4.91 11.54 17.20
C ASP A 131 4.16 10.44 17.97
N ILE A 132 2.87 10.23 17.66
CA ILE A 132 2.04 9.20 18.29
C ILE A 132 2.35 7.80 17.76
N THR A 133 2.85 7.69 16.53
CA THR A 133 2.98 6.40 15.81
C THR A 133 4.44 5.96 15.60
N ASN A 134 5.41 6.77 16.00
CA ASN A 134 6.85 6.53 15.85
C ASN A 134 7.30 6.28 14.39
N TYR A 135 6.58 6.87 13.43
CA TYR A 135 6.79 6.69 12.00
C TYR A 135 7.75 7.76 11.43
N LYS A 136 8.84 7.34 10.79
CA LYS A 136 9.84 8.22 10.15
C LYS A 136 9.97 7.93 8.64
N PRO A 137 9.41 8.77 7.77
CA PRO A 137 9.81 8.84 6.36
C PRO A 137 10.78 10.02 6.13
N PRO A 138 11.75 9.90 5.21
CA PRO A 138 12.59 11.02 4.78
C PRO A 138 11.83 11.91 3.80
N SER A 139 12.24 13.17 3.67
CA SER A 139 11.69 14.11 2.69
C SER A 139 12.78 15.06 2.18
N PRO A 140 12.94 15.21 0.85
CA PRO A 140 13.66 16.34 0.27
C PRO A 140 12.72 17.49 -0.13
N ASN A 141 13.26 18.70 -0.12
CA ASN A 141 12.67 19.95 -0.62
C ASN A 141 13.29 20.29 -1.98
N PHE A 142 12.48 20.68 -2.95
CA PHE A 142 12.94 21.51 -4.07
C PHE A 142 11.82 22.42 -4.58
N ALA A 143 12.18 23.66 -4.91
CA ALA A 143 11.34 24.65 -5.57
C ALA A 143 11.56 24.56 -7.08
N GLY A 144 10.50 24.31 -7.85
CA GLY A 144 10.51 24.20 -9.30
C GLY A 144 9.24 24.78 -9.90
N ASN A 145 9.34 25.21 -11.16
CA ASN A 145 8.39 26.05 -11.89
C ASN A 145 6.94 25.51 -11.85
N GLN A 146 6.08 26.20 -11.09
CA GLN A 146 4.75 25.76 -10.68
C GLN A 146 3.82 25.41 -11.86
N HIS A 147 3.96 26.07 -13.01
CA HIS A 147 3.03 25.93 -14.14
C HIS A 147 3.18 24.61 -14.90
N LEU A 148 4.41 24.25 -15.31
CA LEU A 148 4.68 22.97 -15.97
C LEU A 148 4.42 21.78 -15.03
N VAL A 149 4.70 21.98 -13.74
CA VAL A 149 4.36 21.01 -12.68
C VAL A 149 2.84 20.85 -12.59
N ASN A 150 2.06 21.93 -12.70
CA ASN A 150 0.60 21.86 -12.72
C ASN A 150 0.07 21.16 -13.99
N ASP A 151 0.63 21.44 -15.17
CA ASP A 151 0.20 20.81 -16.43
C ASP A 151 0.52 19.30 -16.46
N LEU A 152 1.71 18.92 -16.00
CA LEU A 152 2.08 17.51 -15.83
C LEU A 152 1.27 16.85 -14.70
N ASN A 153 1.02 17.55 -13.60
CA ASN A 153 0.13 17.08 -12.54
C ASN A 153 -1.28 16.90 -13.06
N ASP A 154 -1.81 17.74 -13.95
CA ASP A 154 -3.14 17.58 -14.53
C ASP A 154 -3.20 16.36 -15.45
N PHE A 155 -2.18 16.15 -16.29
CA PHE A 155 -2.07 14.94 -17.11
C PHE A 155 -1.98 13.64 -16.29
N TYR A 156 -1.13 13.61 -15.26
CA TYR A 156 -0.99 12.45 -14.37
C TYR A 156 -2.14 12.30 -13.36
N SER A 157 -2.76 13.40 -12.91
CA SER A 157 -3.86 13.38 -11.93
C SER A 157 -5.20 13.01 -12.54
N ASN A 158 -5.35 13.17 -13.85
CA ASN A 158 -6.51 12.67 -14.60
C ASN A 158 -6.44 11.17 -14.89
N ARG A 159 -5.30 10.51 -14.61
CA ARG A 159 -5.13 9.06 -14.80
C ARG A 159 -4.76 8.38 -13.50
N SER A 160 -5.74 7.71 -12.91
CA SER A 160 -5.61 7.12 -11.59
C SER A 160 -5.29 5.62 -11.67
N VAL A 161 -4.62 5.11 -10.63
CA VAL A 161 -4.40 3.67 -10.37
C VAL A 161 -5.69 2.85 -10.57
N GLU A 162 -6.82 3.35 -10.07
CA GLU A 162 -8.13 2.70 -10.25
C GLU A 162 -8.61 2.71 -11.71
N ASP A 163 -8.25 3.71 -12.55
CA ASP A 163 -8.62 3.71 -13.96
C ASP A 163 -7.91 2.59 -14.71
N ALA A 164 -6.62 2.38 -14.44
CA ALA A 164 -5.85 1.27 -14.99
C ALA A 164 -6.44 -0.09 -14.58
N VAL A 165 -6.77 -0.27 -13.30
CA VAL A 165 -7.39 -1.51 -12.80
C VAL A 165 -8.79 -1.71 -13.39
N ASN A 166 -9.63 -0.67 -13.44
CA ASN A 166 -10.96 -0.74 -14.03
C ASN A 166 -10.91 -1.04 -15.54
N MET A 167 -9.96 -0.46 -16.27
CA MET A 167 -9.77 -0.72 -17.70
C MET A 167 -9.31 -2.15 -17.95
N GLY A 168 -8.34 -2.65 -17.18
CA GLY A 168 -7.91 -4.04 -17.28
C GLY A 168 -9.03 -5.01 -17.00
N LEU A 169 -9.76 -4.83 -15.90
CA LEU A 169 -10.93 -5.66 -15.60
C LEU A 169 -12.02 -5.53 -16.66
N HIS A 170 -12.20 -4.38 -17.30
CA HIS A 170 -13.15 -4.24 -18.39
C HIS A 170 -12.77 -5.13 -19.58
N PHE A 171 -11.50 -5.17 -19.98
CA PHE A 171 -11.05 -6.08 -21.03
C PHE A 171 -11.30 -7.55 -20.66
N VAL A 172 -10.92 -7.93 -19.43
CA VAL A 172 -11.14 -9.29 -18.91
C VAL A 172 -12.63 -9.66 -18.92
N LEU A 173 -13.48 -8.83 -18.32
CA LEU A 173 -14.91 -9.13 -18.14
C LEU A 173 -15.68 -9.09 -19.45
N LYS A 174 -15.35 -8.17 -20.36
CA LYS A 174 -15.97 -8.08 -21.68
C LYS A 174 -15.64 -9.31 -22.53
N HIS A 175 -14.43 -9.85 -22.42
CA HIS A 175 -14.03 -11.06 -23.12
C HIS A 175 -14.72 -12.30 -22.57
N LEU A 176 -14.70 -12.46 -21.24
CA LEU A 176 -15.32 -13.59 -20.52
C LEU A 176 -16.85 -13.64 -20.61
N ASP A 177 -17.50 -12.59 -21.12
CA ASP A 177 -18.93 -12.60 -21.45
C ASP A 177 -19.25 -13.48 -22.67
N ARG A 178 -18.22 -13.97 -23.39
CA ARG A 178 -18.37 -14.90 -24.52
C ARG A 178 -18.12 -16.34 -24.08
N PRO A 179 -18.94 -17.32 -24.52
CA PRO A 179 -18.71 -18.73 -24.22
C PRO A 179 -17.38 -19.20 -24.83
N GLY A 180 -16.77 -20.24 -24.25
CA GLY A 180 -15.53 -20.83 -24.76
C GLY A 180 -14.26 -20.02 -24.54
N THR A 181 -14.34 -18.86 -23.88
CA THR A 181 -13.20 -17.96 -23.64
C THR A 181 -12.60 -18.10 -22.24
N TYR A 182 -11.33 -17.73 -22.11
CA TYR A 182 -10.65 -17.52 -20.83
C TYR A 182 -9.60 -16.42 -21.00
N VAL A 183 -8.99 -15.99 -19.90
CA VAL A 183 -8.00 -14.91 -19.90
C VAL A 183 -6.75 -15.34 -19.16
N ARG A 184 -5.57 -15.00 -19.69
CA ARG A 184 -4.29 -15.07 -18.97
C ARG A 184 -3.79 -13.65 -18.72
N ILE A 185 -3.35 -13.38 -17.51
CA ILE A 185 -2.87 -12.07 -17.07
C ILE A 185 -1.45 -12.25 -16.57
N LEU A 186 -0.46 -11.73 -17.29
CA LEU A 186 0.93 -11.70 -16.89
C LEU A 186 1.22 -10.38 -16.20
N PHE A 187 1.66 -10.45 -14.94
CA PHE A 187 2.13 -9.30 -14.18
C PHE A 187 3.65 -9.29 -14.25
N VAL A 188 4.21 -8.29 -14.92
CA VAL A 188 5.64 -8.14 -15.14
C VAL A 188 6.22 -7.23 -14.08
N ASP A 189 7.33 -7.66 -13.49
CA ASP A 189 8.12 -6.89 -12.52
C ASP A 189 9.53 -6.70 -13.08
N PHE A 190 10.08 -5.49 -12.95
CA PHE A 190 11.43 -5.17 -13.39
C PHE A 190 12.39 -5.11 -12.19
N SER A 191 13.59 -5.63 -12.37
CA SER A 191 14.69 -5.41 -11.43
C SER A 191 15.14 -3.95 -11.52
N SER A 192 14.70 -3.13 -10.55
CA SER A 192 15.19 -1.75 -10.40
C SER A 192 14.86 -0.83 -11.60
N ALA A 193 13.62 -0.88 -12.09
CA ALA A 193 13.15 -0.24 -13.35
C ALA A 193 13.68 1.18 -13.63
N PHE A 194 13.69 2.06 -12.62
CA PHE A 194 14.14 3.44 -12.78
C PHE A 194 15.67 3.56 -12.90
N ASN A 195 16.42 2.69 -12.21
CA ASN A 195 17.89 2.75 -12.24
C ASN A 195 18.48 2.16 -13.51
N THR A 196 17.68 1.45 -14.31
CA THR A 196 18.13 0.81 -15.54
C THR A 196 17.91 1.66 -16.80
N ILE A 197 17.28 2.84 -16.68
CA ILE A 197 17.10 3.78 -17.78
C ILE A 197 18.47 4.24 -18.30
N ILE A 198 18.77 3.93 -19.56
CA ILE A 198 19.98 4.41 -20.24
C ILE A 198 19.68 5.78 -20.87
N PRO A 199 20.39 6.86 -20.51
CA PRO A 199 20.12 8.21 -21.02
C PRO A 199 20.20 8.32 -22.56
N SER A 200 21.12 7.60 -23.20
CA SER A 200 21.25 7.60 -24.68
C SER A 200 20.05 6.96 -25.38
N LEU A 201 19.52 5.85 -24.86
CA LEU A 201 18.30 5.22 -25.39
C LEU A 201 17.08 6.13 -25.20
N LEU A 202 16.96 6.76 -24.02
CA LEU A 202 15.89 7.72 -23.75
C LEU A 202 15.94 8.90 -24.73
N GLN A 203 17.12 9.45 -25.00
CA GLN A 203 17.29 10.56 -25.94
C GLN A 203 16.80 10.20 -27.36
N THR A 204 17.08 9.00 -27.84
CA THR A 204 16.56 8.50 -29.13
C THR A 204 15.03 8.49 -29.14
N LYS A 205 14.41 7.98 -28.09
CA LYS A 205 12.94 7.92 -27.96
C LYS A 205 12.31 9.31 -27.87
N LEU A 206 12.91 10.22 -27.09
CA LEU A 206 12.45 11.61 -26.99
C LEU A 206 12.50 12.31 -28.36
N THR A 207 13.54 12.04 -29.14
CA THR A 207 13.68 12.57 -30.51
C THR A 207 12.59 12.02 -31.44
N GLN A 208 12.28 10.73 -31.36
CA GLN A 208 11.15 10.11 -32.10
C GLN A 208 9.80 10.71 -31.71
N LEU A 209 9.64 11.14 -30.46
CA LEU A 209 8.46 11.87 -29.96
C LEU A 209 8.47 13.37 -30.31
N SER A 210 9.40 13.82 -31.16
CA SER A 210 9.53 15.22 -31.58
C SER A 210 9.78 16.20 -30.41
N VAL A 211 10.42 15.74 -29.34
CA VAL A 211 10.85 16.63 -28.24
C VAL A 211 12.01 17.52 -28.73
N PRO A 212 11.97 18.85 -28.50
CA PRO A 212 13.03 19.76 -28.91
C PRO A 212 14.42 19.33 -28.44
N GLY A 213 15.42 19.43 -29.33
CA GLY A 213 16.79 18.96 -29.05
C GLY A 213 17.43 19.58 -27.79
N SER A 214 17.12 20.85 -27.49
CA SER A 214 17.57 21.52 -26.26
C SER A 214 17.01 20.87 -24.98
N ILE A 215 15.75 20.43 -25.02
CA ILE A 215 15.10 19.71 -23.91
C ILE A 215 15.71 18.32 -23.79
N CYS A 216 15.93 17.62 -24.90
CA CYS A 216 16.60 16.32 -24.90
C CYS A 216 17.99 16.41 -24.26
N GLN A 217 18.80 17.40 -24.65
CA GLN A 217 20.13 17.63 -24.07
C GLN A 217 20.08 17.94 -22.57
N TRP A 218 19.10 18.76 -22.14
CA TRP A 218 18.88 19.05 -20.74
C TRP A 218 18.51 17.78 -19.94
N ILE A 219 17.60 16.95 -20.47
CA ILE A 219 17.20 15.68 -19.84
C ILE A 219 18.40 14.73 -19.76
N THR A 220 19.16 14.57 -20.84
CA THR A 220 20.35 13.70 -20.86
C THR A 220 21.37 14.18 -19.82
N SER A 221 21.71 15.47 -19.81
CA SER A 221 22.62 16.06 -18.81
C SER A 221 22.09 15.93 -17.37
N PHE A 222 20.77 16.05 -17.18
CA PHE A 222 20.13 15.85 -15.88
C PHE A 222 20.27 14.42 -15.37
N LEU A 223 20.27 13.43 -16.26
CA LEU A 223 20.38 12.00 -15.92
C LEU A 223 21.83 11.49 -15.84
N THR A 224 22.81 12.21 -16.40
CA THR A 224 24.24 11.86 -16.28
C THR A 224 24.75 12.14 -14.86
N ASP A 225 25.56 11.23 -14.31
CA ASP A 225 26.24 11.34 -12.99
C ASP A 225 25.33 11.50 -11.76
N ARG A 226 24.07 11.05 -11.81
CA ARG A 226 23.16 11.07 -10.65
C ARG A 226 22.56 9.70 -10.35
N GLN A 227 22.46 9.35 -9.06
CA GLN A 227 21.57 8.27 -8.61
C GLN A 227 20.11 8.73 -8.77
N GLN A 228 19.32 8.01 -9.57
CA GLN A 228 18.02 8.44 -10.11
C GLN A 228 16.83 8.34 -9.12
N LEU A 229 17.09 8.11 -7.83
CA LEU A 229 16.05 7.86 -6.84
C LEU A 229 15.41 9.18 -6.34
N GLY A 230 14.13 9.38 -6.67
CA GLY A 230 13.28 10.38 -6.01
C GLY A 230 13.12 11.72 -6.73
N CYS A 231 13.48 11.81 -8.02
CA CYS A 231 13.22 13.00 -8.83
C CYS A 231 11.75 13.03 -9.32
N VAL A 232 11.13 14.21 -9.32
CA VAL A 232 9.73 14.41 -9.74
C VAL A 232 9.49 14.01 -11.21
N LEU A 233 10.52 14.09 -12.06
CA LEU A 233 10.45 13.73 -13.47
C LEU A 233 10.62 12.22 -13.73
N SER A 234 11.14 11.43 -12.79
CA SER A 234 11.47 10.02 -13.03
C SER A 234 10.26 9.20 -13.55
N PRO A 235 9.04 9.32 -12.98
CA PRO A 235 7.86 8.63 -13.51
C PRO A 235 7.49 9.03 -14.94
N LEU A 236 7.67 10.31 -15.29
CA LEU A 236 7.43 10.81 -16.64
C LEU A 236 8.45 10.28 -17.63
N LEU A 237 9.73 10.38 -17.29
CA LEU A 237 10.80 9.88 -18.13
C LEU A 237 10.67 8.37 -18.35
N PHE A 238 10.28 7.61 -17.34
CA PHE A 238 9.99 6.18 -17.50
C PHE A 238 8.77 5.91 -18.40
N SER A 239 7.71 6.71 -18.27
CA SER A 239 6.53 6.60 -19.14
C SER A 239 6.89 6.86 -20.61
N LEU A 240 7.75 7.86 -20.87
CA LEU A 240 8.25 8.17 -22.21
C LEU A 240 9.22 7.09 -22.72
N TYR A 241 10.08 6.57 -21.84
CA TYR A 241 11.04 5.51 -22.14
C TYR A 241 10.35 4.23 -22.60
N THR A 242 9.22 3.89 -21.98
CA THR A 242 8.47 2.69 -22.28
C THR A 242 7.34 2.92 -23.29
N ASN A 243 7.20 4.13 -23.87
CA ASN A 243 6.02 4.50 -24.66
C ASN A 243 5.79 3.60 -25.88
N ASP A 244 6.87 3.22 -26.57
CA ASP A 244 6.90 2.33 -27.74
C ASP A 244 6.74 0.83 -27.40
N CYS A 245 6.67 0.48 -26.11
CA CYS A 245 6.25 -0.85 -25.69
C CYS A 245 4.73 -0.96 -25.88
N THR A 246 4.29 -1.62 -26.95
CA THR A 246 2.88 -1.79 -27.32
C THR A 246 2.61 -3.21 -27.77
N ALA A 247 1.45 -3.76 -27.40
CA ALA A 247 0.96 -5.01 -27.99
C ALA A 247 0.58 -4.78 -29.46
N GLN A 248 0.93 -5.73 -30.32
CA GLN A 248 0.64 -5.73 -31.76
C GLN A 248 -0.65 -6.48 -32.07
N ASP A 249 -0.94 -7.55 -31.34
CA ASP A 249 -2.11 -8.40 -31.57
C ASP A 249 -3.39 -7.86 -30.87
N PRO A 250 -4.53 -7.76 -31.58
CA PRO A 250 -5.77 -7.26 -31.00
C PRO A 250 -6.40 -8.19 -29.93
N SER A 251 -5.96 -9.44 -29.80
CA SER A 251 -6.32 -10.36 -28.71
C SER A 251 -5.45 -10.16 -27.47
N VAL A 252 -4.45 -9.29 -27.52
CA VAL A 252 -3.58 -8.98 -26.39
C VAL A 252 -3.73 -7.52 -25.99
N ARG A 253 -3.76 -7.25 -24.68
CA ARG A 253 -3.81 -5.89 -24.13
C ARG A 253 -2.62 -5.68 -23.22
N LEU A 254 -1.83 -4.67 -23.54
CA LEU A 254 -0.75 -4.21 -22.69
C LEU A 254 -1.22 -3.01 -21.86
N LEU A 255 -1.15 -3.14 -20.54
CA LEU A 255 -1.41 -2.07 -19.59
C LEU A 255 -0.10 -1.69 -18.90
N LYS A 256 0.20 -0.40 -18.90
CA LYS A 256 1.38 0.17 -18.24
C LYS A 256 0.92 1.20 -17.23
N PHE A 257 1.46 1.14 -16.02
CA PHE A 257 1.26 2.17 -15.01
C PHE A 257 2.59 2.38 -14.27
N ALA A 258 3.33 3.42 -14.67
CA ALA A 258 4.74 3.54 -14.32
C ALA A 258 5.50 2.25 -14.65
N ASP A 259 6.20 1.66 -13.69
CA ASP A 259 6.96 0.41 -13.82
C ASP A 259 6.08 -0.85 -13.86
N ASP A 260 4.86 -0.81 -13.32
CA ASP A 260 3.93 -1.93 -13.38
C ASP A 260 3.47 -2.15 -14.83
N THR A 261 3.89 -3.27 -15.42
CA THR A 261 3.49 -3.69 -16.77
C THR A 261 2.66 -4.97 -16.69
N THR A 262 1.53 -5.00 -17.40
CA THR A 262 0.61 -6.14 -17.37
C THR A 262 0.15 -6.49 -18.78
N LEU A 263 0.37 -7.74 -19.16
CA LEU A 263 -0.08 -8.31 -20.43
C LEU A 263 -1.34 -9.14 -20.19
N ILE A 264 -2.42 -8.85 -20.91
CA ILE A 264 -3.69 -9.55 -20.81
C ILE A 264 -3.96 -10.26 -22.13
N GLY A 265 -3.85 -11.58 -22.14
CA GLY A 265 -4.23 -12.44 -23.27
C GLY A 265 -5.71 -12.77 -23.23
N LEU A 266 -6.45 -12.37 -24.25
CA LEU A 266 -7.87 -12.62 -24.43
C LEU A 266 -8.06 -13.90 -25.26
N ILE A 267 -8.02 -15.05 -24.59
CA ILE A 267 -7.94 -16.34 -25.27
C ILE A 267 -9.33 -16.82 -25.70
N GLN A 268 -9.43 -17.22 -26.96
CA GLN A 268 -10.63 -17.79 -27.54
C GLN A 268 -10.30 -19.17 -28.11
N ASP A 269 -11.20 -20.14 -27.89
CA ASP A 269 -11.14 -21.49 -28.45
C ASP A 269 -9.82 -22.26 -28.16
N GLY A 270 -9.07 -21.82 -27.15
CA GLY A 270 -7.80 -22.44 -26.75
C GLY A 270 -6.56 -21.88 -27.44
N ASP A 271 -6.69 -20.95 -28.38
CA ASP A 271 -5.54 -20.39 -29.10
C ASP A 271 -4.76 -19.36 -28.27
N GLU A 272 -3.63 -19.79 -27.71
CA GLU A 272 -2.72 -18.96 -26.92
C GLU A 272 -1.58 -18.32 -27.73
N SER A 273 -1.54 -18.54 -29.05
CA SER A 273 -0.35 -18.24 -29.87
C SER A 273 0.03 -16.76 -29.80
N ALA A 274 -0.95 -15.87 -29.98
CA ALA A 274 -0.74 -14.42 -29.89
C ALA A 274 -0.24 -13.98 -28.50
N TYR A 275 -0.83 -14.51 -27.42
CA TYR A 275 -0.42 -14.17 -26.06
C TYR A 275 1.01 -14.62 -25.75
N ARG A 276 1.39 -15.83 -26.17
CA ARG A 276 2.74 -16.36 -25.96
C ARG A 276 3.78 -15.59 -26.78
N GLN A 277 3.47 -15.32 -28.04
CA GLN A 277 4.32 -14.53 -28.91
C GLN A 277 4.54 -13.11 -28.35
N GLU A 278 3.50 -12.46 -27.85
CA GLU A 278 3.59 -11.13 -27.24
C GLU A 278 4.38 -11.14 -25.92
N ALA A 279 4.28 -12.20 -25.12
CA ALA A 279 5.09 -12.37 -23.91
C ALA A 279 6.59 -12.51 -24.24
N GLU A 280 6.92 -13.27 -25.29
CA GLU A 280 8.30 -13.39 -25.78
C GLU A 280 8.81 -12.09 -26.38
N GLN A 281 8.00 -11.41 -27.20
CA GLN A 281 8.33 -10.10 -27.77
C GLN A 281 8.54 -9.05 -26.68
N LEU A 282 7.74 -9.09 -25.60
CA LEU A 282 7.93 -8.22 -24.46
C LEU A 282 9.30 -8.47 -23.81
N ALA A 283 9.71 -9.72 -23.62
CA ALA A 283 11.02 -10.03 -23.06
C ALA A 283 12.18 -9.55 -23.96
N VAL A 284 12.06 -9.73 -25.28
CA VAL A 284 13.00 -9.20 -26.26
C VAL A 284 13.02 -7.67 -26.27
N TRP A 285 11.86 -7.02 -26.17
CA TRP A 285 11.79 -5.57 -26.07
C TRP A 285 12.47 -5.08 -24.78
N CYS A 286 12.26 -5.77 -23.66
CA CYS A 286 12.89 -5.43 -22.38
C CYS A 286 14.42 -5.52 -22.47
N SER A 287 14.97 -6.57 -23.09
CA SER A 287 16.43 -6.69 -23.27
C SER A 287 17.01 -5.57 -24.13
N HIS A 288 16.37 -5.22 -25.26
CA HIS A 288 16.80 -4.09 -26.09
C HIS A 288 16.73 -2.73 -25.39
N ASN A 289 15.84 -2.59 -24.40
CA ASN A 289 15.65 -1.37 -23.64
C ASN A 289 16.34 -1.43 -22.27
N ASN A 290 17.27 -2.36 -22.05
CA ASN A 290 17.99 -2.51 -20.78
C ASN A 290 17.04 -2.56 -19.56
N LEU A 291 15.86 -3.17 -19.72
CA LEU A 291 14.92 -3.42 -18.64
C LEU A 291 15.07 -4.88 -18.25
N GLU A 292 15.67 -5.13 -17.10
CA GLU A 292 15.87 -6.48 -16.61
C GLU A 292 14.56 -7.02 -16.01
N LEU A 293 14.02 -8.09 -16.61
CA LEU A 293 12.84 -8.77 -16.09
C LEU A 293 13.18 -9.54 -14.82
N ASN A 294 12.40 -9.29 -13.76
CA ASN A 294 12.46 -10.10 -12.55
C ASN A 294 11.58 -11.34 -12.75
N THR A 295 12.16 -12.42 -13.27
CA THR A 295 11.43 -13.66 -13.57
C THR A 295 10.80 -14.31 -12.34
N LEU A 296 11.38 -14.12 -11.15
CA LEU A 296 10.86 -14.67 -9.89
C LEU A 296 9.63 -13.91 -9.36
N LYS A 297 9.53 -12.61 -9.64
CA LYS A 297 8.38 -11.77 -9.27
C LYS A 297 7.35 -11.64 -10.38
N THR A 298 7.75 -11.94 -11.61
CA THR A 298 6.85 -12.05 -12.75
C THR A 298 5.99 -13.29 -12.60
N VAL A 299 4.68 -13.10 -12.53
CA VAL A 299 3.72 -14.17 -12.27
C VAL A 299 2.53 -14.03 -13.20
N GLU A 300 1.80 -15.12 -13.39
CA GLU A 300 0.56 -15.10 -14.16
C GLU A 300 -0.66 -15.46 -13.32
N THR A 301 -1.81 -14.93 -13.69
CA THR A 301 -3.11 -15.36 -13.19
C THR A 301 -3.98 -15.76 -14.36
N ILE A 302 -4.59 -16.94 -14.27
CA ILE A 302 -5.50 -17.46 -15.29
C ILE A 302 -6.93 -17.32 -14.77
N VAL A 303 -7.79 -16.65 -15.54
CA VAL A 303 -9.21 -16.49 -15.23
C VAL A 303 -10.01 -17.32 -16.22
N ASP A 304 -10.52 -18.45 -15.76
CA ASP A 304 -11.28 -19.40 -16.57
C ASP A 304 -12.58 -19.81 -15.87
N PHE A 305 -13.72 -19.58 -16.53
CA PHE A 305 -15.04 -19.94 -16.03
C PHE A 305 -15.72 -21.01 -16.89
N ARG A 306 -14.99 -21.67 -17.80
CA ARG A 306 -15.49 -22.81 -18.56
C ARG A 306 -15.80 -23.95 -17.58
N ARG A 307 -16.82 -24.76 -17.88
CA ARG A 307 -17.32 -25.80 -16.96
C ARG A 307 -16.27 -26.89 -16.69
N ASN A 308 -15.56 -27.30 -17.74
CA ASN A 308 -14.51 -28.32 -17.70
C ASN A 308 -13.30 -27.79 -18.48
N PRO A 309 -12.48 -26.90 -17.89
CA PRO A 309 -11.32 -26.36 -18.58
C PRO A 309 -10.26 -27.45 -18.73
N PRO A 310 -9.62 -27.59 -19.90
CA PRO A 310 -8.47 -28.46 -20.06
C PRO A 310 -7.30 -27.95 -19.21
N ALA A 311 -6.35 -28.84 -18.90
CA ALA A 311 -5.08 -28.43 -18.31
C ALA A 311 -4.35 -27.49 -19.30
N LEU A 312 -3.97 -26.31 -18.82
CA LEU A 312 -3.31 -25.31 -19.65
C LEU A 312 -1.79 -25.44 -19.50
N PRO A 313 -1.02 -25.42 -20.60
CA PRO A 313 0.42 -25.47 -20.53
C PRO A 313 0.99 -24.22 -19.84
N PRO A 314 2.03 -24.36 -19.00
CA PRO A 314 2.65 -23.22 -18.35
C PRO A 314 3.21 -22.23 -19.38
N LEU A 315 3.27 -20.97 -18.98
CA LEU A 315 3.96 -19.94 -19.78
C LEU A 315 5.45 -19.98 -19.46
N THR A 316 6.29 -19.90 -20.48
CA THR A 316 7.75 -19.84 -20.35
C THR A 316 8.25 -18.54 -20.95
N ILE A 317 9.06 -17.79 -20.21
CA ILE A 317 9.68 -16.54 -20.65
C ILE A 317 11.18 -16.65 -20.36
N MET A 318 12.04 -16.37 -21.35
CA MET A 318 13.50 -16.48 -21.21
C MET A 318 13.95 -17.85 -20.64
N ASN A 319 13.36 -18.93 -21.13
CA ASN A 319 13.58 -20.31 -20.66
C ASN A 319 13.20 -20.57 -19.18
N SER A 320 12.51 -19.64 -18.53
CA SER A 320 12.01 -19.78 -17.15
C SER A 320 10.50 -19.93 -17.15
N THR A 321 10.00 -20.91 -16.40
CA THR A 321 8.55 -21.10 -16.22
C THR A 321 7.98 -20.00 -15.32
N VAL A 322 6.98 -19.27 -15.82
CA VAL A 322 6.25 -18.26 -15.06
C VAL A 322 5.33 -18.94 -14.05
N ALA A 323 5.39 -18.52 -12.79
CA ALA A 323 4.55 -19.08 -11.75
C ALA A 323 3.09 -18.63 -11.92
N ALA A 324 2.17 -19.59 -11.98
CA ALA A 324 0.73 -19.32 -11.93
C ALA A 324 0.27 -19.12 -10.48
N VAL A 325 -0.40 -18.01 -10.22
CA VAL A 325 -0.90 -17.64 -8.88
C VAL A 325 -2.41 -17.46 -8.88
N GLU A 326 -3.05 -17.91 -7.81
CA GLU A 326 -4.51 -17.79 -7.65
C GLU A 326 -4.97 -16.37 -7.33
N SER A 327 -4.08 -15.55 -6.76
CA SER A 327 -4.36 -14.14 -6.50
C SER A 327 -3.09 -13.30 -6.53
N PHE A 328 -3.21 -12.08 -7.04
CA PHE A 328 -2.11 -11.15 -7.18
C PHE A 328 -2.52 -9.73 -6.75
N ARG A 329 -1.59 -8.96 -6.17
CA ARG A 329 -1.84 -7.58 -5.75
C ARG A 329 -1.41 -6.61 -6.85
N PHE A 330 -2.27 -6.44 -7.84
CA PHE A 330 -2.09 -5.50 -8.94
C PHE A 330 -2.45 -4.07 -8.51
N LEU A 331 -1.51 -3.13 -8.61
CA LEU A 331 -1.78 -1.70 -8.39
C LEU A 331 -2.49 -1.42 -7.04
N GLY A 332 -2.05 -2.12 -6.00
CA GLY A 332 -2.62 -2.03 -4.65
C GLY A 332 -3.93 -2.80 -4.44
N THR A 333 -4.53 -3.36 -5.48
CA THR A 333 -5.79 -4.10 -5.50
C THR A 333 -5.54 -5.59 -5.67
N THR A 334 -6.16 -6.44 -4.84
CA THR A 334 -5.96 -7.90 -4.95
C THR A 334 -6.99 -8.49 -5.91
N ILE A 335 -6.51 -9.05 -7.02
CA ILE A 335 -7.31 -9.72 -8.04
C ILE A 335 -7.11 -11.22 -7.87
N SER A 336 -8.21 -11.97 -7.80
CA SER A 336 -8.20 -13.44 -7.69
C SER A 336 -8.62 -14.07 -9.02
N GLN A 337 -8.13 -15.27 -9.33
CA GLN A 337 -8.48 -16.03 -10.54
C GLN A 337 -10.00 -16.25 -10.71
N ASN A 338 -10.74 -16.34 -9.60
CA ASN A 338 -12.19 -16.49 -9.59
C ASN A 338 -12.94 -15.15 -9.61
N LEU A 339 -12.22 -14.03 -9.67
CA LEU A 339 -12.70 -12.64 -9.60
C LEU A 339 -13.58 -12.35 -8.36
N LYS A 340 -13.39 -13.10 -7.28
CA LYS A 340 -13.95 -12.79 -5.96
C LYS A 340 -13.04 -11.81 -5.20
N TRP A 341 -13.69 -10.97 -4.40
CA TRP A 341 -13.06 -9.84 -3.70
C TRP A 341 -12.83 -10.09 -2.21
N ASP A 342 -13.09 -11.29 -1.71
CA ASP A 342 -13.02 -11.66 -0.30
C ASP A 342 -11.63 -11.45 0.30
N ASN A 343 -10.56 -11.81 -0.42
CA ASN A 343 -9.16 -11.55 -0.03
C ASN A 343 -8.88 -10.04 0.09
N HIS A 344 -9.25 -9.27 -0.95
CA HIS A 344 -9.05 -7.83 -0.97
C HIS A 344 -9.82 -7.12 0.17
N ILE A 345 -11.12 -7.42 0.28
CA ILE A 345 -12.02 -6.87 1.29
C ILE A 345 -11.58 -7.30 2.69
N GLY A 346 -11.11 -8.54 2.86
CA GLY A 346 -10.53 -9.01 4.13
C GLY A 346 -9.34 -8.15 4.57
N SER A 347 -8.45 -7.82 3.64
CA SER A 347 -7.31 -6.94 3.91
C SER A 347 -7.74 -5.51 4.29
N ILE A 348 -8.75 -4.95 3.60
CA ILE A 348 -9.34 -3.64 3.91
C ILE A 348 -9.98 -3.66 5.29
N ALA A 349 -10.78 -4.69 5.59
CA ALA A 349 -11.46 -4.85 6.87
C ALA A 349 -10.46 -4.88 8.02
N LYS A 350 -9.37 -5.67 7.89
CA LYS A 350 -8.30 -5.75 8.90
C LYS A 350 -7.63 -4.39 9.14
N LYS A 351 -7.27 -3.67 8.06
CA LYS A 351 -6.67 -2.33 8.16
C LYS A 351 -7.63 -1.32 8.80
N ALA A 352 -8.90 -1.33 8.41
CA ALA A 352 -9.90 -0.41 8.94
C ALA A 352 -10.19 -0.68 10.43
N GLN A 353 -10.22 -1.95 10.86
CA GLN A 353 -10.37 -2.35 12.26
C GLN A 353 -9.19 -1.88 13.12
N GLN A 354 -7.95 -2.04 12.62
CA GLN A 354 -6.78 -1.50 13.31
C GLN A 354 -6.88 0.01 13.51
N ARG A 355 -7.41 0.75 12.52
CA ARG A 355 -7.57 2.20 12.58
C ARG A 355 -8.72 2.66 13.48
N LEU A 356 -9.77 1.84 13.65
CA LEU A 356 -10.84 2.09 14.61
C LEU A 356 -10.34 2.18 16.05
N TYR A 357 -9.30 1.43 16.41
CA TYR A 357 -8.69 1.53 17.74
C TYR A 357 -8.23 2.96 18.04
N PHE A 358 -7.58 3.62 17.07
CA PHE A 358 -7.14 5.01 17.22
C PHE A 358 -8.31 5.96 17.38
N LEU A 359 -9.37 5.82 16.57
CA LEU A 359 -10.59 6.62 16.72
C LEU A 359 -11.19 6.48 18.13
N HIS A 360 -11.20 5.26 18.68
CA HIS A 360 -11.67 5.01 20.05
C HIS A 360 -10.76 5.67 21.11
N GLN A 361 -9.44 5.67 20.91
CA GLN A 361 -8.51 6.40 21.80
C GLN A 361 -8.76 7.92 21.72
N LEU A 362 -8.92 8.47 20.52
CA LEU A 362 -9.23 9.89 20.31
C LEU A 362 -10.52 10.30 21.03
N LYS A 363 -11.57 9.47 20.97
CA LYS A 363 -12.79 9.69 21.74
C LYS A 363 -12.54 9.68 23.25
N LYS A 364 -11.69 8.78 23.76
CA LYS A 364 -11.28 8.74 25.19
C LYS A 364 -10.50 9.97 25.64
N PHE A 365 -9.97 10.77 24.71
CA PHE A 365 -9.38 12.07 24.97
C PHE A 365 -10.37 13.22 25.04
N ASN A 366 -11.66 12.94 24.79
CA ASN A 366 -12.74 13.92 24.72
C ASN A 366 -12.53 14.94 23.58
N LEU A 367 -11.94 14.50 22.46
CA LEU A 367 -11.82 15.34 21.27
C LEU A 367 -13.21 15.70 20.71
N PRO A 368 -13.36 16.92 20.13
CA PRO A 368 -14.60 17.37 19.51
C PRO A 368 -15.05 16.44 18.39
N GLN A 369 -16.37 16.33 18.22
CA GLN A 369 -16.96 15.47 17.21
C GLN A 369 -16.48 15.80 15.79
N THR A 370 -16.27 17.08 15.48
CA THR A 370 -15.77 17.54 14.18
C THR A 370 -14.39 16.96 13.85
N LEU A 371 -13.45 16.96 14.81
CA LEU A 371 -12.12 16.37 14.64
C LEU A 371 -12.17 14.85 14.51
N LEU A 372 -13.09 14.19 15.23
CA LEU A 372 -13.26 12.74 15.11
C LEU A 372 -13.82 12.35 13.73
N LYS A 373 -14.72 13.16 13.16
CA LYS A 373 -15.20 12.99 11.77
C LYS A 373 -14.07 13.19 10.77
N GLN A 374 -13.26 14.24 10.91
CA GLN A 374 -12.10 14.47 10.04
C GLN A 374 -11.10 13.32 10.11
N PHE A 375 -10.80 12.82 11.32
CA PHE A 375 -9.93 11.65 11.49
C PHE A 375 -10.53 10.41 10.81
N TYR A 376 -11.84 10.17 10.98
CA TYR A 376 -12.51 9.07 10.31
C TYR A 376 -12.36 9.18 8.79
N SER A 377 -12.66 10.32 8.19
CA SER A 377 -12.58 10.49 6.73
C SER A 377 -11.15 10.34 6.21
N ALA A 378 -10.17 10.93 6.89
CA ALA A 378 -8.77 10.87 6.47
C ALA A 378 -8.13 9.48 6.67
N VAL A 379 -8.49 8.77 7.74
CA VAL A 379 -7.75 7.57 8.17
C VAL A 379 -8.55 6.29 7.96
N ILE A 380 -9.85 6.25 8.28
CA ILE A 380 -10.64 5.01 8.18
C ILE A 380 -11.35 4.93 6.84
N GLU A 381 -12.09 5.98 6.47
CA GLU A 381 -12.83 6.07 5.21
C GLU A 381 -11.91 5.94 4.00
N SER A 382 -10.72 6.56 4.05
CA SER A 382 -9.71 6.45 2.98
C SER A 382 -9.27 5.01 2.70
N VAL A 383 -9.16 4.18 3.74
CA VAL A 383 -8.92 2.73 3.58
C VAL A 383 -10.13 1.99 3.07
N LEU A 384 -11.32 2.28 3.63
CA LEU A 384 -12.56 1.65 3.18
C LEU A 384 -12.84 1.97 1.71
N CYS A 385 -12.42 3.15 1.25
CA CYS A 385 -12.60 3.63 -0.11
C CYS A 385 -11.45 3.28 -1.06
N THR A 386 -10.40 2.60 -0.60
CA THR A 386 -9.28 2.21 -1.47
C THR A 386 -9.80 1.28 -2.56
N SER A 387 -9.67 1.68 -3.82
CA SER A 387 -10.15 0.93 -4.99
C SER A 387 -11.64 0.60 -4.97
N ILE A 388 -12.46 1.34 -4.22
CA ILE A 388 -13.88 1.00 -4.00
C ILE A 388 -14.70 0.97 -5.31
N THR A 389 -14.31 1.73 -6.32
CA THR A 389 -14.96 1.72 -7.64
C THR A 389 -14.77 0.40 -8.39
N VAL A 390 -13.69 -0.33 -8.06
CA VAL A 390 -13.29 -1.59 -8.69
C VAL A 390 -14.08 -2.78 -8.14
N TRP A 391 -14.11 -2.94 -6.82
CA TRP A 391 -14.56 -4.18 -6.19
C TRP A 391 -15.99 -4.11 -5.61
N PHE A 392 -16.49 -2.92 -5.26
CA PHE A 392 -17.71 -2.81 -4.45
C PHE A 392 -18.97 -3.32 -5.17
N GLY A 393 -19.14 -2.99 -6.46
CA GLY A 393 -20.28 -3.46 -7.25
C GLY A 393 -20.36 -4.98 -7.35
N SER A 394 -19.21 -5.65 -7.33
CA SER A 394 -19.06 -7.11 -7.39
C SER A 394 -18.91 -7.78 -6.03
N ALA A 395 -18.95 -7.02 -4.92
CA ALA A 395 -18.81 -7.55 -3.58
C ALA A 395 -20.08 -8.29 -3.14
N THR A 396 -19.91 -9.32 -2.30
CA THR A 396 -21.06 -10.03 -1.75
C THR A 396 -21.81 -9.16 -0.73
N LYS A 397 -23.10 -9.42 -0.53
CA LYS A 397 -23.87 -8.78 0.56
C LYS A 397 -23.26 -9.06 1.94
N SER A 398 -22.58 -10.19 2.11
CA SER A 398 -21.87 -10.51 3.36
C SER A 398 -20.67 -9.58 3.57
N ASP A 399 -19.87 -9.39 2.54
CA ASP A 399 -18.71 -8.51 2.55
C ASP A 399 -19.07 -7.05 2.79
N ILE A 400 -20.09 -6.55 2.10
CA ILE A 400 -20.58 -5.18 2.29
C ILE A 400 -21.08 -5.01 3.73
N ARG A 401 -21.85 -5.97 4.26
CA ARG A 401 -22.29 -5.93 5.67
C ARG A 401 -21.11 -5.93 6.64
N ARG A 402 -20.07 -6.73 6.36
CA ARG A 402 -18.85 -6.81 7.18
C ARG A 402 -18.15 -5.45 7.26
N LEU A 403 -17.94 -4.78 6.13
CA LEU A 403 -17.31 -3.45 6.11
C LEU A 403 -18.24 -2.36 6.69
N GLN A 404 -19.55 -2.43 6.45
CA GLN A 404 -20.50 -1.46 6.98
C GLN A 404 -20.54 -1.47 8.52
N ARG A 405 -20.24 -2.59 9.18
CA ARG A 405 -20.08 -2.63 10.65
C ARG A 405 -18.94 -1.75 11.15
N THR A 406 -17.87 -1.58 10.38
CA THR A 406 -16.77 -0.65 10.71
C THR A 406 -17.28 0.79 10.71
N VAL A 407 -18.04 1.18 9.67
CA VAL A 407 -18.68 2.50 9.59
C VAL A 407 -19.62 2.73 10.78
N ARG A 408 -20.52 1.77 11.05
CA ARG A 408 -21.46 1.86 12.19
C ARG A 408 -20.77 1.95 13.54
N THR A 409 -19.64 1.27 13.70
CA THR A 409 -18.82 1.38 14.92
C THR A 409 -18.23 2.79 15.04
N ALA A 410 -17.71 3.36 13.94
CA ALA A 410 -17.22 4.72 13.93
C ALA A 410 -18.33 5.74 14.23
N GLU A 411 -19.51 5.61 13.64
CA GLU A 411 -20.70 6.45 13.92
C GLU A 411 -21.02 6.49 15.41
N LYS A 412 -21.04 5.32 16.06
CA LYS A 412 -21.29 5.20 17.51
C LYS A 412 -20.20 5.87 18.35
N ILE A 413 -18.93 5.72 17.98
CA ILE A 413 -17.81 6.34 18.71
C ILE A 413 -17.87 7.88 18.58
N ILE A 414 -18.18 8.37 17.38
CA ILE A 414 -18.24 9.79 17.05
C ILE A 414 -19.49 10.45 17.64
N GLY A 415 -20.62 9.72 17.65
CA GLY A 415 -21.93 10.22 18.05
C GLY A 415 -22.62 11.04 16.95
N ALA A 416 -22.33 10.76 15.68
CA ALA A 416 -22.95 11.43 14.53
C ALA A 416 -23.06 10.50 13.33
N PRO A 417 -24.02 10.77 12.42
CA PRO A 417 -24.16 9.99 11.20
C PRO A 417 -22.92 10.15 10.30
N LEU A 418 -22.56 9.05 9.64
CA LEU A 418 -21.52 9.00 8.62
C LEU A 418 -22.13 8.44 7.32
N PRO A 419 -21.56 8.77 6.14
CA PRO A 419 -22.00 8.16 4.90
C PRO A 419 -21.87 6.63 4.93
N THR A 420 -22.88 5.95 4.43
CA THR A 420 -22.84 4.51 4.19
C THR A 420 -21.82 4.18 3.10
N LEU A 421 -21.33 2.93 3.08
CA LEU A 421 -20.43 2.50 2.01
C LEU A 421 -21.07 2.58 0.63
N GLN A 422 -22.40 2.38 0.55
CA GLN A 422 -23.14 2.52 -0.71
C GLN A 422 -23.11 3.97 -1.21
N GLU A 423 -23.30 4.96 -0.33
CA GLU A 423 -23.22 6.38 -0.69
C GLU A 423 -21.80 6.76 -1.11
N LEU A 424 -20.78 6.29 -0.37
CA LEU A 424 -19.37 6.52 -0.71
C LEU A 424 -19.01 5.91 -2.07
N TYR A 425 -19.44 4.67 -2.33
CA TYR A 425 -19.25 4.01 -3.63
C TYR A 425 -19.94 4.80 -4.74
N THR A 426 -21.23 5.10 -4.59
CA THR A 426 -22.03 5.80 -5.60
C THR A 426 -21.43 7.17 -5.93
N SER A 427 -21.03 7.93 -4.90
CA SER A 427 -20.38 9.23 -5.05
C SER A 427 -19.06 9.12 -5.81
N ARG A 428 -18.21 8.15 -5.48
CA ARG A 428 -16.91 7.94 -6.13
C ARG A 428 -17.04 7.44 -7.56
N VAL A 429 -17.99 6.55 -7.84
CA VAL A 429 -18.27 6.10 -9.21
C VAL A 429 -18.72 7.26 -10.07
N ARG A 430 -19.68 8.09 -9.60
CA ARG A 430 -20.13 9.28 -10.35
C ARG A 430 -19.01 10.26 -10.61
N LYS A 431 -18.23 10.63 -9.58
CA LYS A 431 -17.10 11.55 -9.74
C LYS A 431 -16.08 11.05 -10.75
N ARG A 432 -15.73 9.76 -10.70
CA ARG A 432 -14.78 9.15 -11.63
C ARG A 432 -15.35 9.10 -13.05
N ALA A 433 -16.60 8.67 -13.21
CA ALA A 433 -17.27 8.63 -14.51
C ALA A 433 -17.33 10.03 -15.14
N GLN A 434 -17.68 11.06 -14.37
CA GLN A 434 -17.68 12.46 -14.81
C GLN A 434 -16.30 12.92 -15.30
N LYS A 435 -15.23 12.58 -14.57
CA LYS A 435 -13.86 12.88 -15.02
C LYS A 435 -13.56 12.23 -16.37
N ILE A 436 -13.90 10.95 -16.54
CA ILE A 436 -13.68 10.22 -17.80
C ILE A 436 -14.51 10.84 -18.95
N THR A 437 -15.75 11.24 -18.69
CA THR A 437 -16.62 11.84 -19.72
C THR A 437 -16.17 13.23 -20.12
N LEU A 438 -15.52 13.99 -19.23
CA LEU A 438 -15.05 15.34 -19.52
C LEU A 438 -13.67 15.35 -20.18
N ASP A 439 -12.84 14.32 -19.95
CA ASP A 439 -11.52 14.18 -20.57
C ASP A 439 -11.62 13.37 -21.87
N LEU A 440 -11.62 14.07 -23.01
CA LEU A 440 -11.61 13.45 -24.35
C LEU A 440 -10.37 12.58 -24.61
N SER A 441 -9.26 12.84 -23.91
CA SER A 441 -8.01 12.07 -24.04
C SER A 441 -8.04 10.78 -23.23
N HIS A 442 -9.00 10.62 -22.31
CA HIS A 442 -9.04 9.47 -21.41
C HIS A 442 -9.25 8.17 -22.21
N PRO A 443 -8.49 7.08 -21.96
CA PRO A 443 -8.56 5.87 -22.79
C PRO A 443 -9.94 5.23 -22.80
N SER A 444 -10.67 5.38 -21.70
CA SER A 444 -12.03 4.85 -21.53
C SER A 444 -13.13 5.84 -21.94
N HIS A 445 -12.80 7.05 -22.43
CA HIS A 445 -13.79 8.06 -22.83
C HIS A 445 -14.80 7.48 -23.84
N HIS A 446 -14.30 6.72 -24.81
CA HIS A 446 -15.12 6.07 -25.85
C HIS A 446 -16.19 5.11 -25.30
N LEU A 447 -16.07 4.61 -24.07
CA LEU A 447 -17.08 3.77 -23.43
C LEU A 447 -18.32 4.56 -22.99
N PHE A 448 -18.24 5.89 -22.93
CA PHE A 448 -19.32 6.79 -22.54
C PHE A 448 -19.90 7.52 -23.76
N THR A 449 -20.50 6.78 -24.69
CA THR A 449 -21.15 7.36 -25.87
C THR A 449 -22.56 7.87 -25.54
N MET A 450 -22.85 9.13 -25.80
CA MET A 450 -24.21 9.67 -25.67
C MET A 450 -25.16 9.11 -26.74
N LEU A 451 -26.43 8.89 -26.38
CA LEU A 451 -27.49 8.62 -27.35
C LEU A 451 -27.83 9.88 -28.15
N PRO A 452 -28.45 9.76 -29.35
CA PRO A 452 -28.79 10.91 -30.19
C PRO A 452 -29.64 11.99 -29.48
N SER A 453 -30.38 11.62 -28.44
CA SER A 453 -31.16 12.56 -27.63
C SER A 453 -30.31 13.50 -26.76
N GLY A 454 -29.01 13.23 -26.59
CA GLY A 454 -28.11 14.01 -25.73
C GLY A 454 -28.42 13.91 -24.23
N ARG A 455 -29.32 13.02 -23.81
CA ARG A 455 -29.78 12.92 -22.40
C ARG A 455 -29.22 11.75 -21.62
N ARG A 456 -28.83 10.67 -22.30
CA ARG A 456 -28.39 9.41 -21.67
C ARG A 456 -27.21 8.83 -22.42
N TYR A 457 -26.32 8.19 -21.68
CA TYR A 457 -25.25 7.36 -22.22
C TYR A 457 -25.80 6.01 -22.70
N ARG A 458 -25.23 5.50 -23.77
CA ARG A 458 -25.53 4.17 -24.30
C ARG A 458 -25.09 3.10 -23.30
N ALA A 459 -26.02 2.23 -22.91
CA ALA A 459 -25.70 1.11 -22.03
C ALA A 459 -24.73 0.13 -22.70
N LEU A 460 -23.78 -0.40 -21.93
CA LEU A 460 -22.90 -1.47 -22.39
C LEU A 460 -23.64 -2.80 -22.41
N SER A 461 -23.42 -3.60 -23.45
CA SER A 461 -23.93 -4.96 -23.51
C SER A 461 -23.17 -5.83 -22.51
N THR A 462 -23.89 -6.40 -21.54
CA THR A 462 -23.34 -7.29 -20.51
C THR A 462 -24.19 -8.55 -20.41
N LYS A 463 -23.58 -9.72 -20.56
CA LYS A 463 -24.27 -11.02 -20.49
C LYS A 463 -24.19 -11.65 -19.09
N THR A 464 -23.11 -11.38 -18.35
CA THR A 464 -22.94 -11.90 -16.99
C THR A 464 -23.21 -10.83 -15.94
N THR A 465 -23.62 -11.28 -14.75
CA THR A 465 -23.73 -10.40 -13.57
C THR A 465 -22.38 -9.81 -13.18
N ARG A 466 -21.28 -10.56 -13.39
CA ARG A 466 -19.92 -10.12 -13.11
C ARG A 466 -19.52 -8.91 -13.95
N HIS A 467 -19.79 -8.93 -15.25
CA HIS A 467 -19.55 -7.79 -16.13
C HIS A 467 -20.50 -6.64 -15.81
N LYS A 468 -21.80 -6.91 -15.64
CA LYS A 468 -22.82 -5.90 -15.27
C LYS A 468 -22.48 -5.14 -13.98
N ASN A 469 -21.85 -5.79 -13.01
CA ASN A 469 -21.52 -5.21 -11.71
C ASN A 469 -20.15 -4.53 -11.68
N SER A 470 -19.41 -4.54 -12.79
CA SER A 470 -18.13 -3.84 -12.92
C SER A 470 -18.31 -2.33 -13.08
N PHE A 471 -17.20 -1.59 -12.99
CA PHE A 471 -17.22 -0.13 -12.95
C PHE A 471 -17.97 0.52 -14.12
N PHE A 472 -17.65 0.23 -15.38
CA PHE A 472 -18.22 0.98 -16.51
C PHE A 472 -19.73 0.80 -16.68
N PRO A 473 -20.31 -0.41 -16.63
CA PRO A 473 -21.76 -0.57 -16.68
C PRO A 473 -22.46 0.10 -15.48
N GLN A 474 -21.89 0.01 -14.27
CA GLN A 474 -22.43 0.68 -13.08
C GLN A 474 -22.32 2.21 -13.19
N ALA A 475 -21.23 2.73 -13.73
CA ALA A 475 -21.02 4.15 -13.96
C ALA A 475 -22.06 4.71 -14.93
N ILE A 476 -22.26 4.06 -16.08
CA ILE A 476 -23.27 4.45 -17.07
C ILE A 476 -24.68 4.37 -16.47
N TYR A 477 -24.98 3.31 -15.71
CA TYR A 477 -26.25 3.18 -15.00
C TYR A 477 -26.49 4.36 -14.04
N LEU A 478 -25.48 4.71 -13.22
CA LEU A 478 -25.57 5.79 -12.23
C LEU A 478 -25.57 7.21 -12.82
N LEU A 479 -25.06 7.39 -14.04
CA LEU A 479 -25.16 8.65 -14.79
C LEU A 479 -26.49 8.79 -15.55
N ASN A 480 -27.12 7.66 -15.91
CA ASN A 480 -28.43 7.64 -16.57
C ASN A 480 -29.61 7.68 -15.58
N SER A 481 -29.36 7.40 -14.30
CA SER A 481 -30.32 7.46 -13.19
C SER A 481 -30.31 8.83 -12.57
#